data_AF-A0A4Z0QFG3-F1
#
_entry.id   AF-A0A4Z0QFG3-F1
#
_cell.length_a   1.000
_cell.length_b   1.000
_cell.length_c   1.000
_cell.angle_alpha   90.00
_cell.angle_beta   90.00
_cell.angle_gamma   90.00
#
_symmetry.space_group_name_H-M   'P 1'
#
loop_
_entity.id
_entity.type
_entity.pdbx_description
1 polymer ?
#
loop_
_entity_poly.entity_id
_entity_poly.type
_entity_poly.pdbx_seq_one_letter_code
_entity_poly.pdbx_strand_id
1 'polypeptide(L)'
;MAQFVSSRWVGNRWPSIEIEPVETFMFQCLLAHLAAMYHFPLPPLIDILDGYVTDFKLLGSDATLRLDNWSLSLACTSEAVRDQILTELQALPPDFFG
;
A
#
# COMPACT_ATOMS: atom_id res chain seq x y z
N MET A 1 8.35 -14.13 -0.29
CA MET A 1 7.61 -13.80 0.95
C MET A 1 7.68 -12.30 1.12
N ALA A 2 6.53 -11.64 1.20
CA ALA A 2 6.47 -10.18 1.31
C ALA A 2 6.92 -9.72 2.70
N GLN A 3 7.64 -8.60 2.75
CA GLN A 3 8.00 -7.88 3.96
C GLN A 3 7.31 -6.52 3.96
N PHE A 4 6.85 -6.09 5.12
CA PHE A 4 6.16 -4.82 5.33
C PHE A 4 6.89 -4.02 6.41
N VAL A 5 7.37 -2.83 6.04
CA VAL A 5 8.22 -2.02 6.90
C VAL A 5 7.63 -0.62 7.06
N SER A 6 7.55 -0.16 8.31
CA SER A 6 7.18 1.23 8.64
C SER A 6 8.19 2.22 8.06
N SER A 7 7.70 3.27 7.40
CA SER A 7 8.53 4.33 6.85
C SER A 7 7.76 5.66 6.75
N ARG A 8 8.35 6.63 6.05
CA ARG A 8 7.73 7.88 5.62
C ARG A 8 8.18 8.24 4.23
N TRP A 9 7.26 8.76 3.42
CA TRP A 9 7.60 9.28 2.10
C TRP A 9 8.51 10.50 2.15
N VAL A 10 9.48 10.53 1.25
CA VAL A 10 10.33 11.69 1.00
C VAL A 10 9.48 12.80 0.36
N GLY A 11 9.45 13.98 0.97
CA GLY A 11 8.64 15.12 0.51
C GLY A 11 7.53 15.47 1.49
N ASN A 12 6.33 14.91 1.30
CA ASN A 12 5.16 15.22 2.14
C ASN A 12 5.21 14.59 3.55
N ARG A 13 6.17 13.70 3.81
CA ARG A 13 6.38 13.00 5.10
C ARG A 13 5.19 12.17 5.58
N TRP A 14 4.30 11.78 4.67
CA TRP A 14 3.20 10.89 5.01
C TRP A 14 3.74 9.58 5.57
N PRO A 15 3.19 9.08 6.69
CA PRO A 15 3.52 7.75 7.19
C PRO A 15 3.22 6.72 6.11
N SER A 16 4.20 5.85 5.83
CA SER A 16 4.11 4.84 4.79
C SER A 16 4.47 3.45 5.29
N ILE A 17 4.08 2.46 4.50
CA ILE A 17 4.52 1.07 4.59
C ILE A 17 5.25 0.78 3.29
N GLU A 18 6.54 0.46 3.39
CA GLU A 18 7.31 -0.07 2.27
C GLU A 18 7.09 -1.58 2.17
N ILE A 19 6.93 -2.07 0.95
CA ILE A 19 6.67 -3.48 0.65
C ILE A 19 7.81 -4.02 -0.21
N GLU A 20 8.41 -5.13 0.23
CA GLU A 20 9.49 -5.82 -0.48
C GLU A 20 9.15 -7.31 -0.67
N PRO A 21 9.45 -7.94 -1.82
CA PRO A 21 10.06 -7.34 -3.01
C PRO A 21 9.10 -6.40 -3.78
N VAL A 22 9.67 -5.57 -4.65
CA VAL A 22 8.91 -4.62 -5.48
C VAL A 22 8.44 -5.35 -6.73
N GLU A 23 7.22 -5.87 -6.70
CA GLU A 23 6.65 -6.68 -7.78
C GLU A 23 5.27 -6.18 -8.21
N THR A 24 5.06 -6.07 -9.53
CA THR A 24 3.82 -5.51 -10.10
C THR A 24 2.56 -6.26 -9.70
N PHE A 25 2.63 -7.59 -9.57
CA PHE A 25 1.47 -8.37 -9.15
C PHE A 25 1.12 -8.11 -7.67
N MET A 26 2.12 -7.85 -6.82
CA MET A 26 1.89 -7.54 -5.41
C MET A 26 1.10 -6.25 -5.24
N PHE A 27 1.32 -5.25 -6.09
CA PHE A 27 0.52 -4.03 -6.12
C PHE A 27 -0.98 -4.34 -6.31
N GLN A 28 -1.30 -5.18 -7.31
CA GLN A 28 -2.69 -5.53 -7.62
C GLN A 28 -3.33 -6.37 -6.50
N CYS A 29 -2.61 -7.37 -6.00
CA CYS A 29 -3.07 -8.21 -4.88
C CYS A 29 -3.32 -7.38 -3.62
N LEU A 30 -2.40 -6.47 -3.27
CA LEU A 30 -2.53 -5.61 -2.10
C LEU A 30 -3.71 -4.65 -2.23
N LEU A 31 -3.86 -4.00 -3.39
CA LEU A 31 -5.00 -3.10 -3.62
C LEU A 31 -6.34 -3.83 -3.52
N ALA A 32 -6.46 -5.02 -4.14
CA ALA A 32 -7.67 -5.83 -4.09
C ALA A 32 -7.96 -6.31 -2.66
N HIS A 33 -6.93 -6.72 -1.92
CA HIS A 33 -7.06 -7.13 -0.53
C HIS A 33 -7.59 -6.00 0.36
N LEU A 34 -6.97 -4.81 0.29
CA LEU A 34 -7.38 -3.65 1.07
C LEU A 34 -8.81 -3.21 0.71
N ALA A 35 -9.16 -3.21 -0.58
CA ALA A 35 -10.51 -2.88 -1.06
C ALA A 35 -11.57 -3.84 -0.49
N ALA A 36 -11.26 -5.14 -0.48
CA ALA A 36 -12.14 -6.16 0.08
C ALA A 36 -12.27 -6.04 1.61
N MET A 37 -11.15 -5.86 2.32
CA MET A 37 -11.09 -5.78 3.78
C MET A 37 -11.80 -4.54 4.33
N TYR A 38 -11.61 -3.39 3.69
CA TYR A 38 -12.17 -2.11 4.14
C TYR A 38 -13.40 -1.65 3.36
N HIS A 39 -13.94 -2.52 2.50
CA HIS A 39 -15.18 -2.32 1.75
C HIS A 39 -15.23 -1.02 0.93
N PHE A 40 -14.14 -0.67 0.25
CA PHE A 40 -14.11 0.44 -0.70
C PHE A 40 -14.02 -0.07 -2.15
N PRO A 41 -14.58 0.67 -3.13
CA PRO A 41 -14.49 0.27 -4.54
C PRO A 41 -13.04 0.37 -5.03
N LEU A 42 -12.63 -0.52 -5.94
CA LEU A 42 -11.30 -0.44 -6.56
C LEU A 42 -11.10 0.94 -7.20
N PRO A 43 -10.11 1.72 -6.74
CA PRO A 43 -9.86 3.04 -7.25
C PRO A 43 -9.25 2.99 -8.67
N PRO A 44 -9.40 4.06 -9.46
CA PRO A 44 -8.77 4.14 -10.77
C PRO A 44 -7.24 4.13 -10.62
N LEU A 45 -6.57 3.44 -11.54
CA LEU A 45 -5.11 3.43 -11.64
C LEU A 45 -4.65 4.58 -12.53
N ILE A 46 -3.60 5.26 -12.10
CA ILE A 46 -2.92 6.30 -12.86
C ILE A 46 -1.54 5.74 -13.23
N ASP A 47 -1.28 5.63 -14.54
CA ASP A 47 0.03 5.26 -15.05
C ASP A 47 1.02 6.41 -14.79
N ILE A 48 2.17 6.08 -14.24
CA ILE A 48 3.30 7.00 -14.05
C ILE A 48 4.54 6.46 -14.77
N LEU A 49 5.61 7.24 -14.77
CA LEU A 49 6.88 6.76 -15.29
C LEU A 49 7.29 5.52 -14.50
N ASP A 50 7.34 4.39 -15.20
CA ASP A 50 7.74 3.09 -14.69
C ASP A 50 6.91 2.52 -13.53
N GLY A 51 5.60 2.81 -13.49
CA GLY A 51 4.73 2.21 -12.49
C GLY A 51 3.32 2.73 -12.46
N TYR A 52 2.67 2.56 -11.30
CA TYR A 52 1.26 2.90 -11.09
C TYR A 52 1.08 3.62 -9.76
N VAL A 53 0.13 4.54 -9.72
CA VAL A 53 -0.31 5.17 -8.49
C VAL A 53 -1.84 5.16 -8.43
N THR A 54 -2.37 5.00 -7.22
CA THR A 54 -3.80 5.15 -7.00
C THR A 54 -4.07 5.75 -5.63
N ASP A 55 -5.03 6.67 -5.61
CA ASP A 55 -5.48 7.39 -4.42
C ASP A 55 -6.86 6.89 -3.99
N PHE A 56 -7.04 6.67 -2.70
CA PHE A 56 -8.29 6.18 -2.12
C PHE A 56 -8.42 6.60 -0.65
N LYS A 57 -9.57 6.30 -0.05
CA LYS A 57 -9.79 6.48 1.39
C LYS A 57 -9.69 5.17 2.11
N LEU A 58 -8.90 5.17 3.18
CA LEU A 58 -8.72 4.01 4.03
C LEU A 58 -8.96 4.40 5.48
N LEU A 59 -9.99 3.79 6.08
CA LEU A 59 -10.46 4.14 7.43
C LEU A 59 -10.74 5.65 7.61
N GLY A 60 -11.23 6.31 6.56
CA GLY A 60 -11.52 7.75 6.53
C GLY A 60 -10.29 8.66 6.33
N SER A 61 -9.07 8.13 6.36
CA SER A 61 -7.83 8.83 5.99
C SER A 61 -7.62 8.77 4.48
N ASP A 62 -7.04 9.83 3.91
CA ASP A 62 -6.52 9.76 2.54
C ASP A 62 -5.30 8.82 2.53
N ALA A 63 -5.23 8.00 1.47
CA ALA A 63 -4.19 7.01 1.27
C ALA A 63 -3.81 6.91 -0.21
N THR A 64 -2.55 6.56 -0.46
CA THR A 64 -2.01 6.36 -1.79
C THR A 64 -1.19 5.09 -1.82
N LEU A 65 -1.48 4.20 -2.76
CA LEU A 65 -0.61 3.07 -3.10
C LEU A 65 0.18 3.44 -4.35
N ARG A 66 1.51 3.37 -4.26
CA ARG A 66 2.44 3.68 -5.36
C ARG A 66 3.36 2.51 -5.61
N LEU A 67 3.47 2.13 -6.89
CA LEU A 67 4.54 1.32 -7.44
C LEU A 67 5.35 2.20 -8.39
N ASP A 68 6.67 2.20 -8.24
CA ASP A 68 7.61 2.70 -9.23
C ASP A 68 8.74 1.66 -9.43
N ASN A 69 9.73 1.99 -10.27
CA ASN A 69 10.87 1.11 -10.56
C ASN A 69 11.70 0.69 -9.32
N TRP A 70 11.55 1.38 -8.18
CA TRP A 70 12.39 1.21 -7.01
C TRP A 70 11.62 0.85 -5.76
N SER A 71 10.34 1.23 -5.65
CA SER A 71 9.56 0.98 -4.45
C SER A 71 8.09 0.63 -4.73
N LEU A 72 7.56 -0.21 -3.86
CA LEU A 72 6.13 -0.41 -3.67
C LEU A 72 5.80 0.10 -2.26
N SER A 73 4.92 1.09 -2.16
CA SER A 73 4.63 1.76 -0.89
C SER A 73 3.17 2.17 -0.75
N LEU A 74 2.62 1.96 0.44
CA LEU A 74 1.31 2.46 0.85
C LEU A 74 1.51 3.62 1.83
N ALA A 75 1.14 4.83 1.46
CA ALA A 75 1.14 5.99 2.35
C ALA A 75 -0.27 6.37 2.79
N CYS A 76 -0.41 6.86 4.01
CA CYS A 76 -1.65 7.39 4.56
C CYS A 76 -1.39 8.76 5.20
N THR A 77 -2.39 9.64 5.27
CA THR A 77 -2.25 10.91 6.03
C THR A 77 -2.16 10.71 7.55
N SER A 78 -2.71 9.61 8.07
CA SER A 78 -2.76 9.30 9.50
C SER A 78 -1.77 8.21 9.90
N GLU A 79 -0.95 8.48 10.92
CA GLU A 79 0.02 7.52 11.45
C GLU A 79 -0.66 6.33 12.15
N ALA A 80 -1.74 6.59 12.90
CA ALA A 80 -2.53 5.55 13.54
C ALA A 80 -3.16 4.59 12.51
N VAL A 81 -3.63 5.12 11.37
CA VAL A 81 -4.12 4.28 10.26
C VAL A 81 -2.97 3.44 9.71
N ARG A 82 -1.83 4.04 9.41
CA ARG A 82 -0.67 3.31 8.91
C ARG A 82 -0.22 2.18 9.85
N ASP A 83 -0.15 2.42 11.16
CA ASP A 83 0.23 1.41 12.15
C ASP A 83 -0.79 0.26 12.24
N GLN A 84 -2.08 0.59 12.17
CA GLN A 84 -3.14 -0.43 12.12
C GLN A 84 -2.98 -1.30 10.87
N ILE A 85 -2.80 -0.71 9.69
CA ILE A 85 -2.63 -1.47 8.44
C ILE A 85 -1.37 -2.30 8.44
N LEU A 86 -0.26 -1.75 8.96
CA LEU A 86 0.98 -2.50 9.07
C LEU A 86 0.80 -3.77 9.91
N THR A 87 0.07 -3.67 11.02
CA THR A 87 -0.24 -4.81 11.90
C THR A 87 -1.05 -5.87 11.15
N GLU A 88 -2.09 -5.46 10.41
CA GLU A 88 -2.92 -6.38 9.62
C GLU A 88 -2.12 -7.07 8.50
N LEU A 89 -1.29 -6.31 7.78
CA LEU A 89 -0.46 -6.85 6.70
C LEU A 89 0.61 -7.82 7.21
N GLN A 90 1.18 -7.54 8.39
CA GLN A 90 2.14 -8.45 9.04
C GLN A 90 1.49 -9.72 9.60
N ALA A 91 0.17 -9.72 9.80
CA ALA A 91 -0.60 -10.90 10.21
C ALA A 91 -1.02 -11.80 9.03
N LEU A 92 -0.78 -11.36 7.78
CA LEU A 92 -1.11 -12.17 6.60
C LEU A 92 -0.27 -13.45 6.53
N PRO A 93 -0.82 -14.53 5.94
CA PRO A 93 -0.07 -15.74 5.67
C PRO A 93 1.21 -15.46 4.85
N PRO A 94 2.33 -16.15 5.12
CA PRO A 94 3.59 -15.98 4.38
C PRO A 94 3.48 -16.18 2.85
N ASP A 95 2.50 -16.98 2.43
CA ASP A 95 2.18 -17.37 1.07
C ASP A 95 1.05 -16.56 0.44
N PHE A 96 0.58 -15.47 1.08
CA PHE A 96 -0.50 -14.65 0.56
C PHE A 96 -0.25 -14.11 -0.86
N PHE A 97 1.02 -13.86 -1.20
CA PHE A 97 1.48 -13.40 -2.52
C PHE A 97 2.17 -14.51 -3.34
N GLY A 98 2.16 -15.76 -2.87
CA GLY A 98 2.92 -16.89 -3.43
C GLY A 98 2.14 -17.78 -4.39
#